data_AF-A0A9X4QW85-F1
#
_entry.id   AF-A0A9X4QW85-F1
#
_cell.length_a   1.000
_cell.length_b   1.000
_cell.length_c   1.000
_cell.angle_alpha   90.00
_cell.angle_beta   90.00
_cell.angle_gamma   90.00
#
_symmetry.space_group_name_H-M   'P 1'
#
loop_
_entity.id
_entity.type
_entity.pdbx_description
1 polymer ?
#
loop_
_entity_poly.entity_id
_entity_poly.type
_entity_poly.pdbx_seq_one_letter_code
_entity_poly.pdbx_strand_id
1 'polypeptide(L)'
;MHGRRRRAISWARAFSASSGGADGWRTVDIAPQPCDLTWAEGVVPLPQGGHIAVSWEFVSAGKLKLRIEAPEDIEVNVTLPEGIEGEVTQVTYMS
;
A
#
# COMPACT_ATOMS: atom_id res chain seq x y z
N MET A 1 -18.18 -9.53 21.20
CA MET A 1 -17.70 -8.14 21.11
C MET A 1 -16.82 -8.02 19.88
N HIS A 2 -17.38 -7.76 18.70
CA HIS A 2 -16.62 -7.67 17.44
C HIS A 2 -16.73 -6.25 16.90
N GLY A 3 -15.88 -5.39 17.44
CA GLY A 3 -15.83 -3.98 17.08
C GLY A 3 -15.31 -3.84 15.66
N ARG A 4 -16.21 -3.58 14.70
CA ARG A 4 -15.88 -2.94 13.43
C ARG A 4 -15.14 -1.64 13.72
N ARG A 5 -13.82 -1.65 13.59
CA ARG A 5 -12.98 -0.46 13.60
C ARG A 5 -12.33 -0.34 12.23
N ARG A 6 -13.07 0.27 11.31
CA ARG A 6 -12.46 0.99 10.18
C ARG A 6 -11.67 2.14 10.82
N ARG A 7 -10.40 1.93 11.15
CA ARG A 7 -9.51 3.01 11.60
C ARG A 7 -8.35 3.07 10.63
N ALA A 8 -8.44 4.10 9.79
CA ALA A 8 -7.34 4.87 9.25
C ALA A 8 -6.07 4.08 8.91
N ILE A 9 -6.04 3.64 7.65
CA ILE A 9 -4.87 3.45 6.80
C ILE A 9 -3.72 4.33 7.31
N SER A 10 -2.68 3.75 7.92
CA SER A 10 -1.43 4.45 8.30
C SER A 10 -0.50 4.54 7.07
N TRP A 11 -1.11 5.15 6.06
CA TRP A 11 -0.74 5.60 4.71
C TRP A 11 0.44 4.96 3.98
N ALA A 12 0.13 4.10 3.02
CA ALA A 12 0.74 4.24 1.70
C ALA A 12 0.37 5.64 1.16
N ARG A 13 1.35 6.55 1.02
CA ARG A 13 1.12 7.81 0.29
C ARG A 13 1.05 7.49 -1.19
N ALA A 14 -0.13 7.11 -1.66
CA ALA A 14 -0.42 7.16 -3.07
C ALA A 14 -0.38 8.63 -3.52
N PHE A 15 0.77 9.08 -4.03
CA PHE A 15 0.84 10.39 -4.67
C PHE A 15 0.08 10.32 -6.00
N SER A 16 -0.83 11.29 -6.15
CA SER A 16 -1.54 11.56 -7.38
C SER A 16 -0.57 11.57 -8.56
N ALA A 17 -1.00 10.94 -9.67
CA ALA A 17 -0.48 11.18 -11.00
C ALA A 17 -0.17 12.66 -11.18
N SER A 18 1.02 12.97 -11.70
CA SER A 18 1.37 14.31 -12.12
C SER A 18 0.38 14.75 -13.21
N SER A 19 -0.54 15.61 -12.81
CA SER A 19 -1.33 16.57 -13.57
C SER A 19 -1.09 16.54 -15.09
N GLY A 20 -1.95 15.83 -15.82
CA GLY A 20 -1.91 15.76 -17.27
C GLY A 20 -3.21 15.37 -17.95
N GLY A 21 -4.38 15.70 -17.35
CA GLY A 21 -5.69 15.62 -18.01
C GLY A 21 -6.27 14.21 -18.15
N ALA A 22 -7.50 14.00 -17.66
CA ALA A 22 -8.42 12.87 -17.93
C ALA A 22 -7.94 11.41 -17.78
N ASP A 23 -6.64 11.13 -17.68
CA ASP A 23 -6.06 9.80 -17.62
C ASP A 23 -5.85 9.37 -16.17
N GLY A 24 -6.28 8.15 -15.84
CA GLY A 24 -6.27 7.59 -14.50
C GLY A 24 -4.89 7.41 -13.87
N TRP A 25 -4.87 6.74 -12.72
CA TRP A 25 -3.65 6.50 -11.96
C TRP A 25 -2.73 5.58 -12.78
N ARG A 26 -1.46 5.95 -12.98
CA ARG A 26 -0.46 5.11 -13.70
C ARG A 26 0.68 4.65 -12.82
N THR A 27 0.93 5.36 -11.72
CA THR A 27 2.00 5.08 -10.77
C THR A 27 1.49 5.32 -9.36
N VAL A 28 1.94 4.51 -8.40
CA VAL A 28 1.63 4.65 -6.98
C VAL A 28 2.89 4.47 -6.12
N ASP A 29 3.02 5.31 -5.10
CA ASP A 29 4.06 5.15 -4.08
C ASP A 29 3.48 4.51 -2.81
N ILE A 30 4.17 3.50 -2.28
CA ILE A 30 3.79 2.77 -1.07
C ILE A 30 4.90 2.95 -0.05
N ALA A 31 4.62 3.78 0.96
CA ALA A 31 5.56 4.10 2.03
C ALA A 31 4.91 3.92 3.41
N PRO A 32 4.86 2.70 3.97
CA PRO A 32 4.24 2.45 5.26
C PRO A 32 4.83 3.34 6.36
N GLN A 33 3.98 3.81 7.27
CA GLN A 33 4.40 4.55 8.49
C GLN A 33 3.84 3.81 9.71
N PRO A 34 4.61 2.86 10.30
CA PRO A 34 4.07 1.96 11.31
C PRO A 34 3.69 2.65 12.62
N CYS A 35 4.36 3.74 13.00
CA CYS A 35 4.14 4.44 14.27
C CYS A 35 4.06 3.44 15.44
N ASP A 36 2.94 3.42 16.18
CA ASP A 36 2.70 2.49 17.30
C ASP A 36 1.92 1.22 16.90
N LEU A 37 1.70 0.99 15.59
CA LEU A 37 0.97 -0.15 15.07
C LEU A 37 1.93 -1.30 14.75
N THR A 38 1.53 -2.52 15.13
CA THR A 38 2.28 -3.73 14.80
C THR A 38 1.93 -4.30 13.42
N TRP A 39 0.77 -3.92 12.87
CA TRP A 39 0.29 -4.29 11.55
C TRP A 39 -0.76 -3.29 11.06
N ALA A 40 -0.97 -3.23 9.74
CA ALA A 40 -2.13 -2.60 9.15
C ALA A 40 -2.45 -3.20 7.77
N GLU A 41 -3.72 -3.11 7.38
CA GLU A 41 -4.17 -3.44 6.03
C GLU A 41 -5.12 -2.35 5.49
N GLY A 42 -5.15 -2.20 4.16
CA GLY A 42 -6.00 -1.24 3.51
C GLY A 42 -6.20 -1.55 2.03
N VAL A 43 -7.32 -1.06 1.49
CA VAL A 43 -7.64 -1.16 0.06
C VAL A 43 -8.02 0.22 -0.45
N VAL A 44 -7.41 0.62 -1.56
CA VAL A 44 -7.67 1.88 -2.25
C VAL A 44 -8.29 1.55 -3.61
N PRO A 45 -9.57 1.87 -3.85
CA PRO A 45 -10.18 1.68 -5.18
C PRO A 45 -9.57 2.66 -6.19
N LEU A 46 -9.34 2.20 -7.42
CA LEU A 46 -8.79 3.03 -8.50
C LEU A 46 -9.92 3.62 -9.35
N PRO A 47 -9.80 4.88 -9.81
CA PRO A 47 -10.82 5.52 -10.65
C PRO A 47 -11.10 4.80 -11.97
N GLN A 48 -10.09 4.19 -12.57
CA GLN A 48 -10.20 3.44 -13.84
C GLN A 48 -10.77 2.02 -13.69
N GLY A 49 -11.09 1.58 -12.47
CA GLY A 49 -11.41 0.18 -12.16
C GLY A 49 -10.24 -0.54 -11.50
N GLY A 50 -10.54 -1.60 -10.76
CA GLY A 50 -9.57 -2.29 -9.92
C GLY A 50 -9.31 -1.58 -8.58
N HIS A 51 -8.27 -2.03 -7.88
CA HIS A 51 -7.89 -1.52 -6.57
C HIS A 51 -6.43 -1.85 -6.24
N ILE A 52 -5.87 -1.08 -5.32
CA ILE A 52 -4.59 -1.39 -4.70
C ILE A 52 -4.87 -1.89 -3.28
N ALA A 53 -4.50 -3.13 -2.99
CA ALA A 53 -4.53 -3.66 -1.63
C ALA A 53 -3.13 -3.65 -1.04
N VAL A 54 -3.01 -3.24 0.22
CA VAL A 54 -1.73 -3.20 0.95
C VAL A 54 -1.96 -3.83 2.31
N SER A 55 -1.10 -4.75 2.68
CA SER A 55 -1.04 -5.26 4.04
C SER A 55 0.40 -5.33 4.51
N TRP A 56 0.63 -4.99 5.76
CA TRP A 56 1.93 -5.14 6.38
C TRP A 56 1.83 -5.51 7.84
N GLU A 57 2.86 -6.19 8.32
CA GLU A 57 3.00 -6.60 9.71
C GLU A 57 4.48 -6.68 10.10
N PHE A 58 4.81 -6.39 11.36
CA PHE A 58 6.13 -6.71 11.89
C PHE A 58 6.21 -8.20 12.21
N VAL A 59 7.12 -8.90 11.55
CA VAL A 59 7.39 -10.33 11.80
C VAL A 59 8.45 -10.53 12.89
N SER A 60 9.28 -9.51 13.13
CA SER A 60 10.21 -9.42 14.27
C SER A 60 10.59 -7.96 14.52
N ALA A 61 11.32 -7.68 15.60
CA ALA A 61 11.88 -6.35 15.84
C ALA A 61 12.71 -5.90 14.63
N GLY A 62 12.36 -4.75 14.05
CA GLY A 62 13.06 -4.20 12.89
C GLY A 62 12.78 -4.89 11.55
N LYS A 63 11.90 -5.90 11.49
CA LYS A 63 11.56 -6.62 10.25
C LYS A 63 10.07 -6.57 9.93
N LEU A 64 9.74 -6.00 8.77
CA LEU A 64 8.38 -5.79 8.30
C LEU A 64 8.12 -6.64 7.05
N LYS A 65 7.02 -7.39 7.06
CA LYS A 65 6.51 -8.06 5.86
C LYS A 65 5.47 -7.15 5.23
N LEU A 66 5.67 -6.77 3.97
CA LEU A 66 4.78 -5.92 3.19
C LEU A 66 4.26 -6.71 2.00
N ARG A 67 2.96 -6.73 1.80
CA ARG A 67 2.30 -7.30 0.65
C ARG A 67 1.45 -6.26 -0.06
N ILE A 68 1.61 -6.19 -1.37
CA ILE A 68 0.92 -5.24 -2.23
C ILE A 68 0.25 -6.03 -3.35
N GLU A 69 -1.04 -5.78 -3.58
CA GLU A 69 -1.75 -6.21 -4.77
C GLU A 69 -2.10 -4.98 -5.61
N ALA A 70 -1.77 -4.99 -6.89
CA ALA A 70 -2.10 -3.91 -7.80
C ALA A 70 -2.36 -4.47 -9.22
N PRO A 71 -3.14 -3.78 -10.06
CA PRO A 71 -3.21 -4.10 -11.47
C PRO A 71 -1.84 -4.03 -12.16
N GLU A 72 -1.63 -4.83 -13.21
CA GLU A 72 -0.35 -4.86 -13.95
C GLU A 72 0.00 -3.58 -14.70
N ASP A 73 -1.00 -2.74 -15.00
CA ASP A 73 -0.85 -1.44 -15.68
C ASP A 73 -0.47 -0.30 -14.70
N ILE A 74 -0.31 -0.60 -13.41
CA ILE A 74 0.10 0.34 -12.37
C ILE A 74 1.54 0.08 -11.95
N GLU A 75 2.37 1.09 -12.14
CA GLU A 75 3.73 1.08 -11.59
C GLU A 75 3.70 1.32 -10.08
N VAL A 76 4.34 0.44 -9.30
CA VAL A 76 4.35 0.50 -7.83
C VAL A 76 5.77 0.76 -7.34
N ASN A 77 5.98 1.92 -6.71
CA ASN A 77 7.23 2.24 -6.03
C ASN A 77 7.08 1.98 -4.54
N VAL A 78 8.03 1.26 -3.94
CA VAL A 78 7.97 0.91 -2.52
C VAL A 78 9.12 1.55 -1.78
N THR A 79 8.83 2.22 -0.66
CA THR A 79 9.83 2.75 0.27
C THR A 79 9.53 2.24 1.66
N LEU A 80 10.42 1.40 2.20
CA LEU A 80 10.29 0.92 3.57
C LEU A 80 10.63 2.03 4.58
N PRO A 81 10.10 1.97 5.81
CA PRO A 81 10.47 2.91 6.87
C PRO A 81 11.98 2.86 7.15
N GLU A 82 12.55 4.00 7.54
CA GLU A 82 13.97 4.08 7.87
C GLU A 82 14.34 3.12 9.03
N GLY A 83 15.47 2.41 8.87
CA GLY A 83 15.96 1.46 9.86
C GLY A 83 15.15 0.17 9.99
N ILE A 84 14.16 -0.05 9.11
CA ILE A 84 13.35 -1.27 9.05
C ILE A 84 13.75 -2.07 7.82
N GLU A 85 14.17 -3.31 8.04
CA GLU A 85 14.31 -4.30 6.97
C GLU A 85 12.93 -4.82 6.60
N GLY A 86 12.73 -5.16 5.33
CA GLY A 86 11.44 -5.70 4.94
C GLY A 86 11.46 -6.63 3.76
N GLU A 87 10.53 -7.57 3.81
CA GLU A 87 10.23 -8.48 2.72
C GLU A 87 9.01 -7.92 1.99
N VAL A 88 9.20 -7.52 0.74
CA VAL A 88 8.15 -6.96 -0.10
C VAL A 88 7.66 -8.03 -1.08
N THR A 89 6.38 -8.35 -1.01
CA THR A 89 5.70 -9.21 -1.98
C THR A 89 4.73 -8.38 -2.80
N GLN A 90 4.98 -8.26 -4.10
CA GLN A 90 4.07 -7.63 -5.03
C GLN A 90 3.33 -8.70 -5.84
N VAL A 91 2.02 -8.62 -5.88
CA VAL A 91 1.15 -9.46 -6.68
C VAL A 91 0.47 -8.57 -7.71
N THR A 92 0.70 -8.84 -8.98
CA THR A 92 0.02 -8.16 -10.07
C THR A 92 -1.16 -8.99 -10.57
N TYR A 93 -2.22 -8.33 -11.02
CA TYR A 93 -3.36 -8.98 -11.65
C TYR A 93 -3.81 -8.20 -12.89
N MET A 94 -4.44 -8.89 -13.85
CA MET A 94 -5.06 -8.25 -15.01
C MET A 94 -6.40 -7.66 -14.57
N SER A 95 -6.62 -6.36 -14.81
CA SER A 95 -7.91 -5.68 -14.56
C SER A 95 -8.95 -5.94 -15.64
#